data_AF-A0A357EZ94-F1
#
_entry.id   AF-A0A357EZ94-F1
#
_cell.length_a   1.000
_cell.length_b   1.000
_cell.length_c   1.000
_cell.angle_alpha   90.00
_cell.angle_beta   90.00
_cell.angle_gamma   90.00
#
_symmetry.space_group_name_H-M   'P 1'
#
loop_
_entity.id
_entity.type
_entity.pdbx_description
1 polymer ?
#
loop_
_entity_poly.entity_id
_entity_poly.type
_entity_poly.pdbx_seq_one_letter_code
_entity_poly.pdbx_strand_id
1 'polypeptide(L)' 'MLRVEGEMYLEDALLLEKIAAEIHADLGSRIVFDLAELDLLDSESAAVLRRLSNTSGYEIIGMEIFVQSAVNEAEGRSR' A
#
# COMPACT_ATOMS: atom_id res chain seq x y z
N MET A 1 -11.82 8.24 -2.02
CA MET A 1 -11.41 6.94 -1.48
C MET A 1 -11.15 6.02 -2.66
N LEU A 2 -10.05 5.29 -2.64
CA LEU A 2 -9.65 4.34 -3.69
C LEU A 2 -9.60 2.96 -3.05
N ARG A 3 -10.33 1.99 -3.61
CA ARG A 3 -10.26 0.59 -3.19
C ARG A 3 -9.29 -0.16 -4.10
N VAL A 4 -8.45 -0.99 -3.51
CA VAL A 4 -7.49 -1.82 -4.23
C VAL A 4 -7.81 -3.28 -3.96
N GLU A 5 -7.82 -4.08 -5.02
CA GLU A 5 -8.22 -5.48 -5.03
C GLU A 5 -7.14 -6.32 -5.72
N GLY A 6 -6.98 -7.58 -5.29
CA GLY A 6 -6.07 -8.53 -5.94
C GLY A 6 -4.63 -8.49 -5.41
N GLU A 7 -3.65 -8.65 -6.28
CA GLU A 7 -2.23 -8.69 -5.92
C GLU A 7 -1.56 -7.35 -6.24
N MET A 8 -0.68 -6.88 -5.36
CA MET A 8 0.11 -5.67 -5.57
C MET A 8 1.60 -5.99 -5.58
N TYR A 9 2.23 -5.74 -6.72
CA TYR A 9 3.68 -5.73 -6.87
C TYR A 9 4.19 -4.29 -6.96
N LEU A 10 5.51 -4.13 -7.07
CA LEU A 10 6.14 -2.81 -7.11
C LEU A 10 5.56 -1.88 -8.20
N GLU A 11 5.33 -2.39 -9.41
CA GLU A 11 4.80 -1.58 -10.52
C GLU A 11 3.41 -1.03 -10.20
N ASP A 12 2.56 -1.84 -9.58
CA ASP A 12 1.21 -1.46 -9.16
C ASP A 12 1.24 -0.39 -8.06
N ALA A 13 2.13 -0.55 -7.08
CA ALA A 13 2.29 0.42 -6.00
C ALA A 13 2.79 1.78 -6.51
N LEU A 14 3.71 1.78 -7.48
CA LEU A 14 4.19 3.01 -8.14
C LEU A 14 3.11 3.66 -9.00
N LEU A 15 2.27 2.86 -9.66
CA LEU A 15 1.11 3.38 -10.40
C LEU A 15 0.10 4.02 -9.45
N LEU A 16 -0.19 3.37 -8.33
CA LEU A 16 -1.10 3.88 -7.31
C LEU A 16 -0.62 5.23 -6.74
N GLU A 17 0.68 5.37 -6.46
CA GLU A 17 1.28 6.63 -6.02
C GLU A 17 1.06 7.76 -7.03
N LYS A 18 1.27 7.48 -8.33
CA LYS A 18 1.06 8.48 -9.39
C LYS A 18 -0.39 8.92 -9.49
N ILE A 19 -1.32 7.96 -9.53
CA ILE A 19 -2.77 8.25 -9.59
C ILE A 19 -3.19 9.09 -8.39
N ALA A 20 -2.72 8.74 -7.19
CA ALA A 20 -3.09 9.48 -5.99
C ALA A 20 -2.49 10.89 -5.95
N ALA A 21 -1.26 11.06 -6.44
CA ALA A 21 -0.64 12.38 -6.56
C ALA A 21 -1.40 13.29 -7.53
N GLU A 22 -1.83 12.76 -8.68
CA GLU A 22 -2.64 13.50 -9.65
C GLU A 22 -4.00 13.90 -9.05
N ILE A 23 -4.72 12.96 -8.43
CA ILE A 23 -6.01 13.25 -7.80
C ILE A 23 -5.85 14.26 -6.65
N HIS A 24 -4.81 14.12 -5.83
CA HIS A 24 -4.54 15.04 -4.73
C HIS A 24 -4.22 16.45 -5.24
N ALA A 25 -3.44 16.58 -6.31
CA ALA A 25 -3.13 17.86 -6.94
C ALA A 25 -4.38 18.55 -7.50
N ASP A 26 -5.29 17.79 -8.12
CA ASP A 26 -6.50 18.34 -8.75
C ASP A 26 -7.59 18.72 -7.73
N LEU A 27 -7.77 17.91 -6.69
CA LEU A 27 -8.89 18.06 -5.75
C LEU A 27 -8.50 18.65 -4.39
N GLY A 28 -7.20 18.74 -4.08
CA GLY A 28 -6.68 19.19 -2.78
C GLY A 28 -7.15 18.34 -1.58
N SER A 29 -7.74 17.19 -1.85
CA SER A 29 -8.48 16.38 -0.88
C SER A 29 -7.59 15.28 -0.31
N ARG A 30 -7.84 14.87 0.94
CA ARG A 30 -7.20 13.68 1.52
C ARG A 30 -7.62 12.43 0.75
N ILE A 31 -6.65 11.62 0.32
CA ILE A 31 -6.88 10.35 -0.36
C ILE A 31 -6.78 9.22 0.66
N VAL A 32 -7.81 8.39 0.73
CA VAL A 32 -7.84 7.18 1.55
C VAL A 32 -7.75 5.97 0.62
N PHE A 33 -6.76 5.12 0.84
CA PHE A 33 -6.60 3.83 0.19
C PHE A 33 -7.16 2.73 1.08
N ASP A 34 -8.08 1.94 0.54
CA ASP A 34 -8.64 0.76 1.18
C ASP A 34 -8.02 -0.51 0.59
N LEU A 35 -7.27 -1.22 1.43
CA LEU A 35 -6.55 -2.44 1.06
C LEU A 35 -7.17 -3.71 1.66
N ALA A 36 -8.42 -3.64 2.15
CA ALA A 36 -9.08 -4.78 2.79
C ALA A 36 -9.28 -5.99 1.87
N GLU A 37 -9.30 -5.77 0.55
CA GLU A 37 -9.48 -6.81 -0.49
C GLU A 37 -8.18 -7.12 -1.24
N LEU A 38 -7.03 -6.74 -0.67
CA LEU A 38 -5.73 -7.08 -1.24
C LEU A 38 -5.33 -8.49 -0.78
N ASP A 39 -5.01 -9.36 -1.75
CA ASP A 39 -4.64 -10.76 -1.54
C ASP A 39 -3.13 -10.91 -1.28
N LEU A 40 -2.31 -10.05 -1.90
CA LEU A 40 -0.85 -10.11 -1.82
C LEU A 40 -0.23 -8.70 -1.83
N LEU A 41 0.80 -8.53 -1.02
CA LEU A 41 1.66 -7.36 -1.00
C LEU A 41 3.10 -7.81 -0.78
N ASP A 42 3.98 -7.53 -1.74
CA ASP A 42 5.41 -7.83 -1.60
C ASP A 42 6.15 -6.77 -0.75
N SER A 43 7.42 -7.05 -0.40
CA SER A 43 8.20 -6.13 0.44
C SER A 43 8.49 -4.77 -0.22
N GLU A 44 8.57 -4.74 -1.56
CA GLU A 44 8.90 -3.53 -2.32
C GLU A 44 7.69 -2.59 -2.40
N SER A 45 6.52 -3.12 -2.72
CA SER A 45 5.22 -2.44 -2.69
C SER A 45 4.85 -1.99 -1.26
N ALA A 46 5.12 -2.80 -0.23
CA ALA A 46 4.92 -2.40 1.16
C ALA A 46 5.77 -1.16 1.54
N ALA A 47 7.00 -1.05 1.02
CA ALA A 47 7.84 0.13 1.24
C ALA A 47 7.25 1.39 0.58
N VAL A 48 6.63 1.25 -0.60
CA VAL A 48 5.92 2.34 -1.28
C VAL A 48 4.70 2.79 -0.47
N LEU A 49 3.85 1.85 -0.06
CA LEU A 49 2.67 2.17 0.77
C LEU A 49 3.04 2.82 2.10
N ARG A 50 4.11 2.34 2.76
CA ARG A 50 4.61 2.96 4.00
C ARG A 50 5.12 4.38 3.79
N ARG A 51 5.73 4.69 2.65
CA ARG A 51 6.11 6.06 2.30
C ARG A 51 4.85 6.93 2.11
N LEU A 52 3.86 6.44 1.39
CA LEU A 52 2.59 7.14 1.18
C LEU A 52 1.87 7.43 2.50
N SER A 53 1.76 6.47 3.42
CA SER A 53 1.11 6.68 4.72
C SER A 53 1.79 7.74 5.59
N ASN A 54 3.09 7.98 5.39
CA ASN A 54 3.85 9.01 6.09
C ASN A 54 3.80 10.38 5.38
N THR A 55 3.18 10.44 4.20
CA THR A 55 3.05 11.67 3.42
C THR A 55 1.72 12.35 3.73
N SER A 56 1.74 13.66 3.98
CA SER A 56 0.53 14.42 4.25
C SER A 56 -0.44 14.34 3.05
N GLY A 57 -1.72 14.19 3.33
CA GLY A 57 -2.76 14.07 2.30
C GLY A 57 -3.14 12.62 1.96
N TYR A 58 -2.47 11.63 2.52
CA TYR A 58 -2.76 10.20 2.28
C TYR A 58 -3.07 9.44 3.57
N GLU A 59 -3.90 8.43 3.45
CA GLU A 59 -4.26 7.50 4.52
C GLU A 59 -4.42 6.10 3.94
N ILE A 60 -3.97 5.09 4.70
CA ILE A 60 -4.08 3.68 4.32
C ILE A 60 -4.87 2.95 5.41
N ILE A 61 -5.89 2.22 5.00
CA ILE A 61 -6.71 1.35 5.86
C ILE A 61 -6.72 -0.08 5.31
N GLY A 62 -7.09 -1.07 6.14
CA GLY A 62 -7.20 -2.47 5.71
C GLY A 62 -5.87 -3.22 5.63
N MET A 63 -4.74 -2.62 6.06
CA MET A 63 -3.40 -3.23 6.00
C MET A 63 -3.11 -4.21 7.15
N GLU A 64 -4.06 -4.43 8.06
CA GLU A 64 -3.91 -5.26 9.28
C GLU A 64 -3.52 -6.73 8.96
N ILE A 65 -3.69 -7.17 7.71
CA ILE A 65 -3.41 -8.53 7.25
C ILE A 65 -1.93 -8.75 6.86
N PHE A 66 -1.18 -7.70 6.51
CA PHE A 66 0.16 -7.84 5.90
C PHE A 66 1.34 -7.82 6.87
N VAL A 67 1.11 -7.52 8.16
CA VAL A 67 2.19 -7.55 9.18
C VAL A 67 2.62 -8.98 9.50
N GLN A 68 1.76 -9.98 9.26
CA GLN A 68 2.05 -11.36 9.62
C GLN A 68 2.94 -12.10 8.60
N SER A 69 2.89 -11.73 7.32
CA SER A 69 3.68 -12.38 6.25
C SER A 69 5.14 -11.95 6.27
N ALA A 70 5.44 -10.68 6.52
CA ALA A 70 6.81 -10.18 6.63
C ALA A 70 7.60 -10.80 7.80
N VAL A 71 6.92 -11.13 8.90
CA VAL A 71 7.53 -11.87 10.04
C VAL A 71 7.84 -13.32 9.65
N ASN A 72 6.92 -13.99 8.95
CA ASN A 72 7.11 -15.38 8.53
C ASN A 72 8.27 -15.53 7.52
N GLU A 73 8.48 -14.56 6.62
CA GLU A 73 9.62 -14.58 5.69
C GLU A 73 10.97 -14.36 6.38
N ALA A 74 11.01 -13.59 7.47
CA ALA A 74 12.21 -13.40 8.28
C ALA A 74 12.54 -14.64 9.12
N GLU A 75 11.53 -15.33 9.66
CA GLU A 75 11.72 -16.54 10.47
C GLU A 75 12.01 -17.80 9.62
N GLY A 76 11.54 -17.85 8.36
CA GLY A 76 11.75 -18.96 7.44
C GLY A 76 13.19 -19.14 6.91
N ARG A 77 14.10 -18.17 7.14
CA ARG A 77 15.52 -18.25 6.74
C ARG A 77 16.47 -18.78 7.82
N SER A 78 15.95 -19.23 8.97
CA SER A 78 16.77 -19.77 10.08
C SER A 78 16.56 -21.27 10.36
N ARG A 79 16.19 -22.09 9.37
CA ARG A 79 16.19 -23.55 9.48
C ARG A 79 16.96 -24.21 8.35
#